data_AF-A0A927PMX6-F1
#
_entry.id   AF-A0A927PMX6-F1
#
_cell.length_a   1.000
_cell.length_b   1.000
_cell.length_c   1.000
_cell.angle_alpha   90.00
_cell.angle_beta   90.00
_cell.angle_gamma   90.00
#
_symmetry.space_group_name_H-M   'P 1'
#
loop_
_entity.id
_entity.type
_entity.pdbx_description
1 polymer ?
#
loop_
_entity_poly.entity_id
_entity_poly.type
_entity_poly.pdbx_seq_one_letter_code
_entity_poly.pdbx_strand_id
1 'polypeptide(L)'
;MLALVLVVAMVLHLVAVVAARHSAQAGADLAALAAAHHHAWALPGEPCAVAHEMGRRNGITVEECRIDGGDVHVGVARPVRWASGGEGERITAGQVRASARAGPEESPSILDSRVQN
;
A
#
# COMPACT_ATOMS: atom_id res chain seq x y z
N MET A 1 -20.31 -15.70 -31.17
CA MET A 1 -19.45 -16.47 -30.25
C MET A 1 -18.09 -15.80 -30.06
N LEU A 2 -17.31 -15.55 -31.12
CA LEU A 2 -16.00 -14.87 -31.03
C LEU A 2 -16.05 -13.52 -30.29
N ALA A 3 -17.02 -12.66 -30.63
CA ALA A 3 -17.18 -11.36 -29.98
C ALA A 3 -17.37 -11.46 -28.45
N LEU A 4 -18.19 -12.41 -27.99
CA LEU A 4 -18.40 -12.65 -26.56
C LEU A 4 -17.11 -13.11 -25.87
N VAL A 5 -16.36 -14.02 -26.52
CA VAL A 5 -15.07 -14.50 -26.00
C VAL A 5 -14.08 -13.36 -25.85
N LEU A 6 -13.98 -12.47 -26.85
CA LEU A 6 -13.10 -11.30 -26.79
C LEU A 6 -13.50 -10.34 -25.67
N VAL A 7 -14.80 -10.06 -25.50
CA VAL A 7 -15.29 -9.20 -24.42
C VAL A 7 -14.96 -9.80 -23.06
N VAL A 8 -15.22 -11.09 -22.84
CA VAL A 8 -14.90 -11.76 -21.57
C VAL A 8 -13.39 -11.73 -21.31
N ALA A 9 -12.57 -12.03 -22.31
CA ALA A 9 -11.12 -11.97 -22.18
C ALA A 9 -10.64 -10.56 -21.76
N MET A 10 -11.21 -9.51 -22.38
CA MET A 10 -10.90 -8.12 -22.04
C MET A 10 -11.32 -7.77 -20.61
N VAL A 11 -12.52 -8.17 -20.17
CA VAL A 11 -12.98 -7.94 -18.78
C VAL A 11 -12.06 -8.64 -17.78
N LEU A 12 -11.68 -9.90 -18.04
CA LEU A 12 -10.77 -10.64 -17.16
C LEU A 12 -9.40 -9.96 -17.05
N HIS A 13 -8.87 -9.42 -18.15
CA HIS A 13 -7.62 -8.66 -18.13
C HIS A 13 -7.75 -7.39 -17.29
N LEU A 14 -8.85 -6.63 -17.46
CA LEU A 14 -9.10 -5.43 -16.67
C LEU A 14 -9.23 -5.75 -15.17
N VAL A 15 -9.99 -6.79 -14.82
CA VAL A 15 -10.16 -7.23 -13.42
C VAL A 15 -8.81 -7.61 -12.82
N ALA A 16 -7.95 -8.33 -13.54
CA ALA A 16 -6.63 -8.70 -13.06
C ALA A 16 -5.74 -7.48 -12.78
N VAL A 17 -5.75 -6.47 -13.66
CA VAL A 17 -5.00 -5.22 -13.48
C VAL A 17 -5.54 -4.43 -12.29
N VAL A 18 -6.86 -4.28 -12.18
CA VAL A 18 -7.49 -3.55 -11.07
C VAL A 18 -7.24 -4.25 -9.74
N ALA A 19 -7.36 -5.57 -9.67
CA ALA A 19 -7.05 -6.34 -8.46
C ALA A 19 -5.58 -6.17 -8.04
N ALA A 20 -4.64 -6.17 -8.99
CA ALA A 20 -3.23 -5.93 -8.70
C ALA A 20 -3.00 -4.54 -8.10
N ARG A 21 -3.62 -3.49 -8.67
CA ARG A 21 -3.56 -2.11 -8.14
C ARG A 21 -4.15 -2.00 -6.75
N HIS A 22 -5.35 -2.53 -6.55
CA HIS A 22 -6.03 -2.45 -5.26
C HIS A 22 -5.27 -3.19 -4.16
N SER A 23 -4.70 -4.35 -4.47
CA SER A 23 -3.87 -5.10 -3.51
C SER A 23 -2.60 -4.36 -3.10
N ALA A 24 -1.97 -3.60 -4.02
CA ALA A 24 -0.80 -2.79 -3.69
C ALA A 24 -1.17 -1.61 -2.80
N GLN A 25 -2.32 -0.96 -3.08
CA GLN A 25 -2.81 0.16 -2.28
C GLN A 25 -3.16 -0.28 -0.86
N ALA A 26 -3.95 -1.36 -0.71
CA ALA A 26 -4.29 -1.92 0.60
C ALA A 26 -3.03 -2.29 1.41
N GLY A 27 -2.01 -2.81 0.74
CA GLY A 27 -0.72 -3.09 1.35
C GLY A 27 0.01 -1.83 1.84
N ALA A 28 0.01 -0.76 1.04
CA ALA A 28 0.59 0.53 1.42
C ALA A 28 -0.15 1.13 2.63
N ASP A 29 -1.49 1.08 2.63
CA ASP A 29 -2.33 1.60 3.72
C ASP A 29 -2.05 0.86 5.05
N LEU A 30 -1.96 -0.48 5.03
CA LEU A 30 -1.64 -1.26 6.22
C LEU A 30 -0.23 -0.98 6.75
N ALA A 31 0.75 -0.83 5.86
CA ALA A 31 2.12 -0.51 6.25
C ALA A 31 2.22 0.90 6.84
N ALA A 32 1.55 1.89 6.23
CA ALA A 32 1.50 3.26 6.72
C ALA A 32 0.81 3.34 8.09
N LEU A 33 -0.36 2.70 8.27
CA LEU A 33 -1.06 2.68 9.55
C LEU A 33 -0.26 1.98 10.64
N ALA A 34 0.41 0.87 10.34
CA ALA A 34 1.23 0.16 11.32
C ALA A 34 2.39 1.01 11.81
N ALA A 35 3.10 1.69 10.89
CA ALA A 35 4.18 2.59 11.26
C ALA A 35 3.68 3.86 11.97
N ALA A 36 2.57 4.45 11.51
CA ALA A 36 1.97 5.61 12.17
C ALA A 36 1.50 5.29 13.59
N HIS A 37 0.85 4.15 13.81
CA HIS A 37 0.47 3.68 15.14
C HIS A 37 1.69 3.48 16.04
N HIS A 38 2.75 2.86 15.49
CA HIS A 38 3.99 2.64 16.23
C HIS A 38 4.67 3.94 16.65
N HIS A 39 4.71 4.92 15.74
CA HIS A 39 5.22 6.26 15.98
C HIS A 39 4.38 7.02 17.01
N ALA A 40 3.05 7.01 16.85
CA ALA A 40 2.12 7.73 17.73
C ALA A 40 2.18 7.23 19.19
N TRP A 41 2.45 5.95 19.40
CA TRP A 41 2.51 5.34 20.73
C TRP A 41 3.95 5.24 21.29
N ALA A 42 4.94 5.83 20.60
CA ALA A 42 6.35 5.79 20.99
C ALA A 42 6.83 4.37 21.36
N LEU A 43 6.35 3.37 20.61
CA LEU A 43 6.68 1.96 20.84
C LEU A 43 8.17 1.71 20.52
N PRO A 44 8.82 0.77 21.22
CA PRO A 44 10.25 0.50 21.04
C PRO A 44 10.55 -0.07 19.64
N GLY A 45 11.54 0.53 18.97
CA GLY A 45 11.97 0.14 17.62
C GLY A 45 11.69 1.21 16.57
N GLU A 46 12.24 1.02 15.38
CA GLU A 46 12.07 1.95 14.25
C GLU A 46 10.68 1.75 13.59
N PRO A 47 9.82 2.78 13.49
CA PRO A 47 8.51 2.67 12.86
C PRO A 47 8.57 2.14 11.42
N CYS A 48 9.61 2.52 10.67
CA CYS A 48 9.81 2.02 9.31
C CYS A 48 10.13 0.52 9.26
N ALA A 49 10.78 -0.04 10.29
CA ALA A 49 11.01 -1.49 10.36
C ALA A 49 9.69 -2.28 10.44
N VAL A 50 8.68 -1.72 11.12
CA VAL A 50 7.33 -2.31 11.20
C VAL A 50 6.63 -2.25 9.85
N ALA A 51 6.75 -1.14 9.11
CA ALA A 51 6.23 -1.05 7.73
C ALA A 51 6.86 -2.11 6.82
N HIS A 52 8.18 -2.32 6.90
CA HIS A 52 8.88 -3.36 6.13
C HIS A 52 8.39 -4.77 6.47
N GLU A 53 8.17 -5.08 7.75
CA GLU A 53 7.66 -6.38 8.19
C GLU A 53 6.21 -6.61 7.69
N MET A 54 5.36 -5.59 7.75
CA MET A 54 4.02 -5.66 7.17
C MET A 54 4.08 -5.82 5.65
N GLY A 55 5.05 -5.19 5.00
CA GLY A 55 5.28 -5.36 3.57
C GLY A 55 5.58 -6.81 3.20
N ARG A 56 6.55 -7.40 3.89
CA ARG A 56 6.96 -8.80 3.70
C ARG A 56 5.78 -9.77 3.90
N ARG A 57 4.95 -9.54 4.91
CA ARG A 57 3.75 -10.37 5.19
C ARG A 57 2.68 -10.27 4.10
N ASN A 58 2.54 -9.11 3.46
CA ASN A 58 1.55 -8.86 2.41
C ASN A 58 2.09 -9.10 0.99
N GLY A 59 3.34 -9.54 0.86
CA GLY A 59 3.98 -9.77 -0.44
C GLY A 59 4.20 -8.49 -1.24
N ILE A 60 4.38 -7.36 -0.55
CA ILE A 60 4.78 -6.07 -1.11
C ILE A 60 6.19 -5.72 -0.63
N THR A 61 6.92 -4.97 -1.43
CA THR A 61 8.24 -4.44 -1.08
C THR A 61 8.07 -2.97 -0.76
N VAL A 62 8.47 -2.54 0.43
CA VAL A 62 8.50 -1.11 0.77
C VAL A 62 9.74 -0.51 0.10
N GLU A 63 9.53 0.41 -0.86
CA GLU A 63 10.59 1.13 -1.57
C GLU A 63 10.95 2.44 -0.85
N GLU A 64 9.98 3.06 -0.15
CA GLU A 64 10.15 4.33 0.55
C GLU A 64 9.39 4.31 1.87
N CYS A 65 10.03 4.79 2.94
CA CYS A 65 9.38 5.05 4.23
C CYS A 65 9.95 6.35 4.79
N ARG A 66 9.08 7.34 5.01
CA ARG A 66 9.47 8.66 5.52
C ARG A 66 8.49 9.11 6.60
N ILE A 67 9.01 9.73 7.65
CA ILE A 67 8.24 10.29 8.76
C ILE A 67 8.40 11.81 8.70
N ASP A 68 7.29 12.52 8.58
CA ASP A 68 7.22 13.98 8.53
C ASP A 68 6.39 14.51 9.70
N GLY A 69 7.08 14.94 10.76
CA GLY A 69 6.43 15.43 11.99
C GLY A 69 5.69 14.32 12.73
N GLY A 70 4.42 14.09 12.37
CA GLY A 70 3.58 13.00 12.88
C GLY A 70 3.04 12.06 11.80
N ASP A 71 3.24 12.39 10.53
CA ASP A 71 2.76 11.60 9.40
C ASP A 71 3.80 10.62 8.93
N VAL A 72 3.36 9.42 8.58
CA VAL A 72 4.17 8.40 7.94
C VAL A 72 3.73 8.22 6.50
N HIS A 73 4.67 8.40 5.59
CA HIS A 73 4.54 8.13 4.16
C HIS A 73 5.22 6.82 3.83
N VAL A 74 4.49 5.91 3.17
CA VAL A 74 5.00 4.61 2.74
C VAL A 74 4.75 4.44 1.24
N GLY A 75 5.83 4.20 0.49
CA GLY A 75 5.81 3.80 -0.92
C GLY A 75 6.12 2.32 -1.06
N VAL A 76 5.29 1.58 -1.81
CA VAL A 76 5.44 0.13 -1.99
C VAL A 76 5.42 -0.26 -3.47
N ALA A 77 6.10 -1.35 -3.78
CA ALA A 77 6.04 -2.05 -5.04
C ALA A 77 5.55 -3.49 -4.84
N ARG A 78 4.63 -3.93 -5.70
CA ARG A 78 4.14 -5.31 -5.74
C ARG A 78 4.45 -5.92 -7.11
N PRO A 79 5.16 -7.06 -7.17
CA PRO A 79 5.39 -7.76 -8.43
C PRO A 79 4.08 -8.36 -8.95
N VAL A 80 3.76 -8.12 -10.22
CA VAL A 80 2.65 -8.77 -10.91
C VAL A 80 3.20 -10.04 -11.54
N ARG A 81 2.84 -11.18 -10.96
CA ARG A 81 3.25 -12.50 -11.45
C ARG A 81 2.18 -13.09 -12.34
N TRP A 82 2.44 -13.16 -13.64
CA TRP A 82 1.58 -13.80 -14.62
C TRP A 82 2.03 -15.24 -14.85
N ALA A 83 1.08 -16.15 -15.08
CA ALA A 83 1.41 -17.52 -15.48
C ALA A 83 1.82 -17.50 -16.96
N SER A 84 3.11 -17.64 -17.27
CA SER A 84 3.48 -17.99 -18.63
C SER A 84 2.85 -19.34 -18.94
N GLY A 85 2.26 -19.50 -20.12
CA GLY A 85 1.47 -20.67 -20.50
C GLY A 85 2.23 -22.01 -20.62
N GLY A 86 3.38 -22.18 -19.95
CA GLY A 86 4.15 -23.42 -19.85
C GLY A 86 4.46 -23.77 -18.39
N GLU A 87 4.57 -25.07 -18.10
CA GLU A 87 4.68 -25.66 -16.75
C GLU A 87 5.40 -24.79 -15.68
N GLY A 88 4.64 -24.19 -14.77
CA GLY A 88 5.11 -23.71 -13.46
C GLY A 88 5.97 -22.44 -13.44
N GLU A 89 6.50 -21.98 -14.57
CA GLU A 89 7.31 -20.76 -14.64
C GLU A 89 6.39 -19.53 -14.50
N ARG A 90 6.59 -18.71 -13.48
CA ARG A 90 5.88 -17.43 -13.29
C ARG A 90 6.79 -16.29 -13.71
N ILE A 91 6.54 -15.72 -14.88
CA ILE A 91 7.20 -14.49 -15.30
C ILE A 91 6.65 -13.28 -14.55
N THR A 92 7.55 -12.39 -14.12
CA THR A 92 7.17 -11.08 -13.58
C THR A 92 6.77 -10.20 -14.75
N ALA A 93 5.47 -10.00 -14.94
CA ALA A 93 4.92 -9.20 -16.04
C ALA A 93 5.14 -7.69 -15.84
N GLY A 94 5.44 -7.28 -14.61
CA GLY A 94 5.74 -5.89 -14.26
C GLY A 94 5.68 -5.66 -12.76
N GLN A 95 5.83 -4.41 -12.35
CA GLN A 95 5.66 -3.99 -10.97
C GLN A 95 4.56 -2.95 -10.86
N VAL A 96 3.75 -3.08 -9.82
CA VAL A 96 2.72 -2.11 -9.46
C VAL A 96 3.21 -1.33 -8.27
N ARG A 97 3.32 -0.01 -8.43
CA ARG A 97 3.63 0.92 -7.34
C ARG A 97 2.36 1.52 -6.76
N ALA A 98 2.41 1.75 -5.45
CA ALA A 98 1.37 2.37 -4.65
C ALA A 98 2.01 3.16 -3.51
N SER A 99 1.32 4.17 -2.98
CA SER A 99 1.78 4.95 -1.84
C SER A 99 0.62 5.31 -0.93
N ALA A 100 0.88 5.38 0.38
CA ALA A 100 -0.08 5.77 1.40
C ALA A 100 0.56 6.72 2.42
N ARG A 101 -0.27 7.57 3.03
CA ARG A 101 0.08 8.45 4.15
C ARG A 101 -0.85 8.16 5.31
N ALA A 102 -0.30 8.02 6.51
CA ALA A 102 -1.06 7.89 7.75
C ALA A 102 -0.43 8.73 8.85
N GLY A 103 -1.23 9.46 9.62
CA GLY A 103 -0.79 10.24 10.77
C GLY A 103 -1.97 10.52 11.69
N PRO A 104 -1.73 11.05 12.90
CA PRO A 104 -2.80 11.43 13.80
C PRO A 104 -3.70 12.48 13.14
N GLU A 105 -5.00 12.45 13.42
CA GLU A 105 -5.83 13.59 13.10
C GLU A 105 -5.26 14.85 13.76
N GLU A 106 -5.13 15.92 12.98
CA GLU A 106 -4.90 17.24 13.54
C GLU A 106 -6.08 17.57 14.44
N SER A 107 -5.95 17.29 15.74
CA SER A 107 -6.94 17.75 16.70
C SER A 107 -6.88 19.27 16.67
N PRO A 108 -7.98 19.98 16.34
CA PRO A 108 -8.04 21.43 16.51
C PRO A 108 -7.71 21.69 17.96
N SER A 109 -6.53 22.25 18.19
CA SER A 109 -6.03 22.48 19.53
C SER A 109 -7.07 23.31 20.29
N ILE A 110 -7.54 22.81 21.43
CA ILE A 110 -8.36 23.52 22.44
C ILE A 110 -7.74 24.89 22.84
N LEU A 111 -6.52 25.18 22.39
CA LEU A 111 -5.84 26.46 22.49
C LEU A 111 -6.44 27.58 21.61
N ASP A 112 -7.14 27.27 20.50
CA ASP A 112 -7.76 28.30 19.62
C ASP A 112 -9.04 28.90 20.25
N SER A 113 -9.81 28.10 21.00
CA SER A 113 -11.02 28.57 21.70
C SER A 113 -10.72 29.54 22.86
N ARG A 114 -9.47 29.58 23.36
CA ARG A 114 -9.07 30.48 24.45
C ARG A 114 -8.54 31.85 24.00
N VAL A 115 -8.31 32.04 22.70
CA VAL A 115 -7.89 33.32 22.11
C VAL A 115 -9.10 34.15 21.64
N GLN A 116 -10.27 33.52 21.48
CA GLN A 116 -11.50 34.16 21.00
C GLN A 116 -12.47 34.61 22.12
N ASN A 117 -12.06 34.56 23.40
CA ASN A 117 -12.83 35.08 24.55
C ASN A 117 -11.93 35.87 25.50
#